data_AF-A0A0L8KRZ8-F1
#
_entry.id   AF-A0A0L8KRZ8-F1
#
_cell.length_a   1.000
_cell.length_b   1.000
_cell.length_c   1.000
_cell.angle_alpha   90.00
_cell.angle_beta   90.00
_cell.angle_gamma   90.00
#
_symmetry.space_group_name_H-M   'P 1'
#
loop_
_entity.id
_entity.type
_entity.pdbx_description
1 polymer ?
#
loop_
_entity_poly.entity_id
_entity_poly.type
_entity_poly.pdbx_seq_one_letter_code
_entity_poly.pdbx_strand_id
1 'polypeptide(L)'
;MVDTVNSLATRVHELLVAHLTNAAAEMVAELDVISSFARDHFGAPQRVDVAAGLHDVAARATALGPEGTWLVAAAHSTLSGMAVLRGQADQAIFHLDAAVTAGYNDCVALHVAPVRPLHHDPRFQALYQRMRVTQADLDEFFWLHQEMQTMSRESQDATVDNIGRLDTGISLLPQAPLPTREPNTLGVWVTRIELAAVQTALQQAAMKAEFQRSSGNTSLSLIDDSWDYPRARLDAWHADDLDTRRRQAAEARAFVERPGLGTTLAPCPPLGSIRYPA
;
A
#
# COMPACT_ATOMS: atom_id res chain seq x y z
N MET A 1 -5.52 -0.24 27.04
CA MET A 1 -5.67 -1.30 26.02
C MET A 1 -5.75 -0.70 24.63
N VAL A 2 -6.65 0.27 24.40
CA VAL A 2 -6.73 1.07 23.16
C VAL A 2 -5.38 1.67 22.74
N ASP A 3 -4.62 2.28 23.65
CA ASP A 3 -3.29 2.84 23.32
C ASP A 3 -2.28 1.77 22.85
N THR A 4 -2.41 0.54 23.34
CA THR A 4 -1.56 -0.59 22.97
C THR A 4 -1.93 -1.15 21.60
N VAL A 5 -3.23 -1.27 21.31
CA VAL A 5 -3.72 -1.67 19.98
C VAL A 5 -3.34 -0.62 18.94
N ASN A 6 -3.54 0.66 19.23
CA ASN A 6 -3.15 1.76 18.35
C ASN A 6 -1.63 1.78 18.11
N SER A 7 -0.82 1.57 19.15
CA SER A 7 0.64 1.47 18.99
C SER A 7 1.06 0.31 18.09
N LEU A 8 0.42 -0.85 18.19
CA LEU A 8 0.69 -1.99 17.32
C LEU A 8 0.18 -1.75 15.89
N ALA A 9 -0.97 -1.12 15.71
CA ALA A 9 -1.47 -0.71 14.40
C ALA A 9 -0.49 0.24 13.72
N THR A 10 -0.03 1.29 14.42
CA THR A 10 1.04 2.17 13.92
C THR A 10 2.27 1.38 13.52
N ARG A 11 2.67 0.39 14.34
CA ARG A 11 3.83 -0.46 14.02
C ARG A 11 3.63 -1.30 12.76
N VAL A 12 2.44 -1.87 12.54
CA VAL A 12 2.10 -2.57 11.29
C VAL A 12 2.21 -1.62 10.10
N HIS A 13 1.62 -0.42 10.22
CA HIS A 13 1.69 0.59 9.17
C HIS A 13 3.14 0.95 8.82
N GLU A 14 3.98 1.23 9.82
CA GLU A 14 5.42 1.52 9.61
C GLU A 14 6.15 0.37 8.88
N LEU A 15 5.90 -0.88 9.28
CA LEU A 15 6.53 -2.05 8.67
C LEU A 15 6.07 -2.23 7.21
N LEU A 16 4.80 -1.99 6.92
CA LEU A 16 4.25 -1.99 5.56
C LEU A 16 4.88 -0.88 4.70
N VAL A 17 4.95 0.35 5.22
CA VAL A 17 5.61 1.47 4.52
C VAL A 17 7.08 1.16 4.25
N ALA A 18 7.81 0.61 5.23
CA ALA A 18 9.19 0.18 5.06
C ALA A 18 9.32 -0.92 3.99
N HIS A 19 8.40 -1.88 3.95
CA HIS A 19 8.39 -2.92 2.92
C HIS A 19 8.22 -2.34 1.52
N LEU A 20 7.22 -1.47 1.33
CA LEU A 20 6.87 -0.87 0.05
C LEU A 20 7.98 0.06 -0.48
N THR A 21 8.58 0.85 0.41
CA THR A 21 9.66 1.78 0.05
C THR A 21 11.00 1.08 -0.21
N ASN A 22 11.32 0.01 0.53
CA ASN A 22 12.53 -0.79 0.29
C ASN A 22 12.46 -1.59 -1.01
N ALA A 23 11.29 -2.14 -1.37
CA ALA A 23 11.11 -2.87 -2.63
C ALA A 23 11.35 -1.96 -3.85
N ALA A 24 10.88 -0.71 -3.79
CA ALA A 24 11.16 0.29 -4.84
C ALA A 24 12.66 0.66 -4.90
N ALA A 25 13.33 0.78 -3.73
CA ALA A 25 14.75 1.09 -3.66
C ALA A 25 15.65 -0.04 -4.20
N GLU A 26 15.25 -1.31 -4.01
CA GLU A 26 15.98 -2.48 -4.53
C GLU A 26 15.94 -2.55 -6.07
N MET A 27 14.80 -2.20 -6.69
CA MET A 27 14.70 -2.10 -8.16
C MET A 27 15.55 -0.95 -8.75
N VAL A 28 15.69 0.16 -8.04
CA VAL A 28 16.51 1.32 -8.48
C VAL A 28 18.00 1.09 -8.21
N ALA A 29 18.35 0.36 -7.14
CA ALA A 29 19.73 0.03 -6.79
C ALA A 29 20.44 -0.86 -7.81
N GLU A 30 19.72 -1.65 -8.61
CA GLU A 30 20.30 -2.42 -9.72
C GLU A 30 20.70 -1.54 -10.91
N LEU A 31 20.27 -0.28 -10.95
CA LEU A 31 20.48 0.63 -12.09
C LEU A 31 21.46 1.79 -11.82
N ASP A 32 21.91 2.00 -10.59
CA ASP A 32 22.72 3.18 -10.23
C ASP A 32 24.03 2.84 -9.49
N VAL A 33 25.14 2.92 -10.22
CA VAL A 33 26.53 2.70 -9.73
C VAL A 33 26.93 3.72 -8.65
N ILE A 34 26.32 4.91 -8.63
CA ILE A 34 26.64 5.96 -7.66
C ILE A 34 25.95 5.69 -6.31
N SER A 35 24.75 5.09 -6.34
CA SER A 35 24.03 4.66 -5.13
C SER A 35 24.77 3.57 -4.33
N SER A 36 25.59 2.76 -5.01
CA SER A 36 26.50 1.77 -4.40
C SER A 36 27.60 2.47 -3.58
N PHE A 37 28.21 3.52 -4.13
CA PHE A 37 29.30 4.26 -3.49
C PHE A 37 28.84 5.03 -2.24
N ALA A 38 27.65 5.64 -2.28
CA ALA A 38 27.08 6.34 -1.12
C ALA A 38 26.73 5.38 0.03
N ARG A 39 26.30 4.15 -0.29
CA ARG A 39 25.96 3.09 0.68
C ARG A 39 27.19 2.58 1.42
N ASP A 40 28.33 2.49 0.74
CA ASP A 40 29.61 2.05 1.30
C ASP A 40 30.31 3.12 2.17
N HIS A 41 30.04 4.41 1.95
CA HIS A 41 30.74 5.51 2.64
C HIS A 41 29.94 6.19 3.77
N PHE A 42 28.61 6.24 3.69
CA PHE A 42 27.78 6.94 4.68
C PHE A 42 26.99 6.01 5.61
N GLY A 43 27.17 4.70 5.47
CA GLY A 43 26.39 3.69 6.16
C GLY A 43 25.02 3.52 5.51
N ALA A 44 24.65 2.29 5.17
CA ALA A 44 23.29 2.00 4.74
C ALA A 44 22.31 2.41 5.87
N PRO A 45 21.19 3.09 5.57
CA PRO A 45 20.12 3.21 6.56
C PRO A 45 19.81 1.82 7.08
N GLN A 46 19.72 1.66 8.41
CA GLN A 46 19.44 0.37 9.05
C GLN A 46 18.24 -0.27 8.35
N ARG A 47 18.49 -1.36 7.62
CA ARG A 47 17.43 -2.11 6.95
C ARG A 47 16.50 -2.63 8.04
N VAL A 48 15.26 -2.12 8.06
CA VAL A 48 14.23 -2.64 8.95
C VAL A 48 13.95 -4.08 8.51
N ASP A 49 14.20 -5.04 9.40
CA ASP A 49 13.77 -6.42 9.17
C ASP A 49 12.25 -6.49 9.33
N VAL A 50 11.56 -6.30 8.21
CA VAL A 50 10.10 -6.29 8.13
C VAL A 50 9.52 -7.60 8.63
N ALA A 51 10.12 -8.74 8.27
CA ALA A 51 9.58 -10.05 8.64
C ALA A 51 9.69 -10.28 10.15
N ALA A 52 10.85 -9.99 10.74
CA ALA A 52 11.02 -10.05 12.19
C ALA A 52 10.07 -9.10 12.92
N GLY A 53 9.88 -7.88 12.39
CA GLY A 53 8.94 -6.90 12.93
C GLY A 53 7.49 -7.39 12.90
N LEU A 54 7.04 -8.03 11.81
CA LEU A 54 5.68 -8.58 11.70
C LEU A 54 5.49 -9.77 12.65
N HIS A 55 6.50 -10.61 12.84
CA HIS A 55 6.47 -11.67 13.85
C HIS A 55 6.34 -11.11 15.28
N ASP A 56 7.07 -10.04 15.62
CA ASP A 56 6.92 -9.36 16.91
C ASP A 56 5.50 -8.81 17.10
N VAL A 57 4.95 -8.14 16.07
CA VAL A 57 3.56 -7.67 16.11
C VAL A 57 2.59 -8.82 16.36
N ALA A 58 2.71 -9.93 15.62
CA ALA A 58 1.81 -11.08 15.78
C ALA A 58 1.88 -11.64 17.21
N ALA A 59 3.08 -11.78 17.78
CA ALA A 59 3.26 -12.26 19.14
C ALA A 59 2.62 -11.32 20.19
N ARG A 60 2.86 -10.01 20.06
CA ARG A 60 2.30 -9.00 20.99
C ARG A 60 0.79 -8.85 20.84
N ALA A 61 0.28 -8.87 19.62
CA ALA A 61 -1.14 -8.79 19.33
C ALA A 61 -1.90 -10.02 19.86
N THR A 62 -1.31 -11.21 19.77
CA THR A 62 -1.86 -12.44 20.38
C THR A 62 -2.06 -12.29 21.89
N ALA A 63 -1.12 -11.63 22.58
CA ALA A 63 -1.23 -11.39 24.02
C ALA A 63 -2.35 -10.40 24.41
N LEU A 64 -2.89 -9.63 23.46
CA LEU A 64 -4.03 -8.73 23.67
C LEU A 64 -5.39 -9.45 23.54
N GLY A 65 -5.40 -10.71 23.13
CA GLY A 65 -6.64 -11.49 22.97
C GLY A 65 -7.51 -11.00 21.80
N PRO A 66 -8.85 -10.99 21.96
CA PRO A 66 -9.78 -10.66 20.86
C PRO A 66 -9.52 -9.30 20.21
N GLU A 67 -9.14 -8.28 20.99
CA GLU A 67 -8.89 -6.93 20.47
C GLU A 67 -7.68 -6.85 19.54
N GLY A 68 -6.68 -7.72 19.71
CA GLY A 68 -5.49 -7.79 18.86
C GLY A 68 -5.61 -8.74 17.67
N THR A 69 -6.72 -9.47 17.55
CA THR A 69 -6.84 -10.57 16.57
C THR A 69 -6.71 -10.09 15.12
N TRP A 70 -7.23 -8.91 14.79
CA TRP A 70 -7.09 -8.34 13.44
C TRP A 70 -5.63 -7.93 13.11
N LEU A 71 -4.83 -7.59 14.13
CA LEU A 71 -3.39 -7.29 13.94
C LEU A 71 -2.58 -8.58 13.72
N VAL A 72 -2.97 -9.69 14.33
CA VAL A 72 -2.42 -11.02 14.03
C VAL A 72 -2.72 -11.39 12.58
N ALA A 73 -3.98 -11.17 12.14
CA ALA A 73 -4.38 -11.36 10.75
C ALA A 73 -3.57 -10.49 9.80
N ALA A 74 -3.38 -9.19 10.09
CA ALA A 74 -2.60 -8.27 9.27
C ALA A 74 -1.12 -8.69 9.16
N ALA A 75 -0.50 -9.08 10.28
CA ALA A 75 0.89 -9.50 10.29
C ALA A 75 1.10 -10.75 9.42
N HIS A 76 0.22 -11.75 9.58
CA HIS A 76 0.33 -13.00 8.85
C HIS A 76 -0.12 -12.90 7.38
N SER A 77 -1.10 -12.06 7.02
CA SER A 77 -1.43 -11.80 5.62
C SER A 77 -0.26 -11.14 4.90
N THR A 78 0.40 -10.17 5.55
CA THR A 78 1.59 -9.50 4.99
C THR A 78 2.76 -10.46 4.82
N LEU A 79 3.07 -11.27 5.84
CA LEU A 79 4.11 -12.31 5.75
C LEU A 79 3.81 -13.33 4.64
N SER A 80 2.55 -13.70 4.45
CA SER A 80 2.12 -14.55 3.35
C SER A 80 2.40 -13.90 2.00
N GLY A 81 1.99 -12.63 1.81
CA GLY A 81 2.26 -11.87 0.60
C GLY A 81 3.76 -11.78 0.27
N MET A 82 4.60 -11.52 1.27
CA MET A 82 6.05 -11.51 1.11
C MET A 82 6.61 -12.88 0.67
N ALA A 83 6.11 -13.98 1.25
CA ALA A 83 6.50 -15.32 0.88
C ALA A 83 6.06 -15.69 -0.55
N VAL A 84 4.86 -15.25 -0.97
CA VAL A 84 4.39 -15.40 -2.36
C VAL A 84 5.35 -14.71 -3.34
N LEU A 85 5.72 -13.46 -3.07
CA LEU A 85 6.64 -12.69 -3.92
C LEU A 85 8.04 -13.32 -4.03
N ARG A 86 8.45 -14.11 -3.04
CA ARG A 86 9.72 -14.86 -3.02
C ARG A 86 9.62 -16.27 -3.59
N GLY A 87 8.45 -16.69 -4.09
CA GLY A 87 8.22 -18.05 -4.57
C GLY A 87 8.19 -19.11 -3.47
N GLN A 88 8.01 -18.72 -2.21
CA GLN A 88 8.03 -19.60 -1.03
C GLN A 88 6.61 -20.11 -0.71
N ALA A 89 6.05 -20.95 -1.58
CA ALA A 89 4.65 -21.39 -1.51
C ALA A 89 4.24 -22.00 -0.16
N ASP A 90 5.09 -22.86 0.43
CA ASP A 90 4.78 -23.48 1.73
C ASP A 90 4.72 -22.46 2.88
N GLN A 91 5.63 -21.47 2.88
CA GLN A 91 5.62 -20.40 3.88
C GLN A 91 4.43 -19.46 3.68
N ALA A 92 4.09 -19.17 2.41
CA ALA A 92 2.93 -18.37 2.07
C ALA A 92 1.63 -19.01 2.59
N ILE A 93 1.44 -20.31 2.36
CA ILE A 93 0.27 -21.06 2.84
C ILE A 93 0.27 -21.13 4.36
N PHE A 94 1.42 -21.39 5.00
CA PHE A 94 1.54 -21.42 6.46
C PHE A 94 1.08 -20.10 7.10
N HIS A 95 1.58 -18.96 6.61
CA HIS A 95 1.17 -17.66 7.12
C HIS A 95 -0.28 -17.33 6.78
N LEU A 96 -0.77 -17.68 5.58
CA LEU A 96 -2.15 -17.44 5.22
C LEU A 96 -3.13 -18.25 6.07
N ASP A 97 -2.80 -19.49 6.42
CA ASP A 97 -3.59 -20.32 7.34
C ASP A 97 -3.69 -19.67 8.73
N ALA A 98 -2.58 -19.14 9.26
CA ALA A 98 -2.57 -18.39 10.51
C ALA A 98 -3.41 -17.10 10.41
N ALA A 99 -3.34 -16.37 9.29
CA ALA A 99 -4.14 -15.17 9.06
C ALA A 99 -5.64 -15.49 9.02
N VAL A 100 -6.05 -16.52 8.27
CA VAL A 100 -7.46 -16.95 8.17
C VAL A 100 -7.97 -17.46 9.52
N THR A 101 -7.13 -18.15 10.30
CA THR A 101 -7.45 -18.56 11.68
C THR A 101 -7.69 -17.35 12.59
N ALA A 102 -6.95 -16.25 12.37
CA ALA A 102 -7.16 -14.97 13.02
C ALA A 102 -8.28 -14.11 12.38
N GLY A 103 -9.11 -14.67 11.50
CA GLY A 103 -10.27 -13.98 10.92
C GLY A 103 -9.98 -13.14 9.67
N TYR A 104 -8.81 -13.29 9.04
CA TYR A 104 -8.55 -12.72 7.71
C TYR A 104 -9.53 -13.29 6.68
N ASN A 105 -10.19 -12.40 5.94
CA ASN A 105 -11.25 -12.76 5.01
C ASN A 105 -11.28 -11.92 3.72
N ASP A 106 -10.19 -11.20 3.42
CA ASP A 106 -10.06 -10.49 2.14
C ASP A 106 -9.83 -11.48 1.00
N CYS A 107 -10.93 -11.94 0.42
CA CYS A 107 -10.94 -12.87 -0.70
C CYS A 107 -10.55 -12.20 -2.03
N VAL A 108 -10.57 -10.87 -2.14
CA VAL A 108 -10.20 -10.15 -3.36
C VAL A 108 -8.68 -10.17 -3.52
N ALA A 109 -7.94 -9.94 -2.44
CA ALA A 109 -6.48 -10.06 -2.41
C ALA A 109 -5.98 -11.44 -2.91
N LEU A 110 -6.73 -12.50 -2.67
CA LEU A 110 -6.37 -13.86 -3.09
C LEU A 110 -6.53 -14.13 -4.61
N HIS A 111 -6.98 -13.14 -5.38
CA HIS A 111 -7.13 -13.21 -6.84
C HIS A 111 -6.08 -12.38 -7.61
N VAL A 112 -5.14 -11.73 -6.91
CA VAL A 112 -4.00 -11.06 -7.53
C VAL A 112 -3.15 -12.06 -8.33
N ALA A 113 -2.52 -11.59 -9.41
CA ALA A 113 -1.74 -12.45 -10.29
C ALA A 113 -0.66 -13.28 -9.57
N PRO A 114 0.12 -12.74 -8.61
CA PRO A 114 1.12 -13.52 -7.88
C PRO A 114 0.56 -14.69 -7.05
N VAL A 115 -0.70 -14.64 -6.62
CA VAL A 115 -1.32 -15.67 -5.77
C VAL A 115 -1.95 -16.80 -6.60
N ARG A 116 -2.27 -16.56 -7.87
CA ARG A 116 -2.92 -17.54 -8.76
C ARG A 116 -2.23 -18.92 -8.81
N PRO A 117 -0.89 -19.04 -8.82
CA PRO A 117 -0.23 -20.34 -8.78
C PRO A 117 -0.65 -21.22 -7.60
N LEU A 118 -1.06 -20.62 -6.47
CA LEU A 118 -1.51 -21.35 -5.29
C LEU A 118 -2.94 -21.92 -5.43
N HIS A 119 -3.72 -21.50 -6.43
CA HIS A 119 -5.14 -21.89 -6.55
C HIS A 119 -5.34 -23.40 -6.76
N HIS A 120 -4.32 -24.10 -7.26
CA HIS A 120 -4.34 -25.55 -7.44
C HIS A 120 -3.86 -26.34 -6.21
N ASP A 121 -3.33 -25.67 -5.18
CA ASP A 121 -2.91 -26.33 -3.95
C ASP A 121 -4.15 -26.64 -3.07
N PRO A 122 -4.38 -27.91 -2.68
CA PRO A 122 -5.54 -28.27 -1.86
C PRO A 122 -5.53 -27.59 -0.48
N ARG A 123 -4.36 -27.27 0.08
CA ARG A 123 -4.25 -26.53 1.36
C ARG A 123 -4.74 -25.09 1.19
N PHE A 124 -4.41 -24.46 0.06
CA PHE A 124 -4.88 -23.13 -0.29
C PHE A 124 -6.40 -23.10 -0.56
N GLN A 125 -6.94 -24.14 -1.21
CA GLN A 125 -8.39 -24.25 -1.40
C GLN A 125 -9.11 -24.44 -0.05
N ALA A 126 -8.57 -25.27 0.84
CA ALA A 126 -9.13 -25.51 2.15
C ALA A 126 -9.17 -24.23 3.03
N LEU A 127 -8.10 -23.43 3.02
CA LEU A 127 -8.12 -22.15 3.74
C LEU A 127 -9.17 -21.18 3.16
N TYR A 128 -9.30 -21.13 1.82
CA TYR A 128 -10.21 -20.21 1.15
C TYR A 128 -11.66 -20.52 1.48
N GLN A 129 -12.01 -21.81 1.52
CA GLN A 129 -13.35 -22.29 1.86
C GLN A 129 -13.78 -21.98 3.30
N ARG A 130 -12.86 -21.63 4.21
CA ARG A 130 -13.19 -21.21 5.58
C ARG A 130 -13.53 -19.72 5.68
N MET A 131 -13.10 -18.91 4.72
CA MET A 131 -13.32 -17.46 4.75
C MET A 131 -14.81 -17.14 4.60
N ARG A 132 -15.27 -16.15 5.36
CA ARG A 132 -16.65 -15.64 5.32
C ARG A 132 -16.62 -14.13 5.16
N VAL A 133 -17.50 -13.60 4.32
CA VAL A 133 -17.55 -12.17 4.01
C VAL A 133 -19.01 -11.71 3.96
N THR A 134 -19.24 -10.45 4.28
CA THR A 134 -20.54 -9.79 4.07
C THR A 134 -20.55 -9.12 2.70
N GLN A 135 -21.72 -8.84 2.14
CA GLN A 135 -21.78 -8.13 0.86
C GLN A 135 -21.21 -6.71 0.98
N ALA A 136 -21.47 -6.03 2.11
CA ALA A 136 -20.95 -4.70 2.39
C ALA A 136 -19.42 -4.66 2.45
N ASP A 137 -18.80 -5.65 3.11
CA ASP A 137 -17.34 -5.73 3.18
C ASP A 137 -16.72 -6.17 1.86
N LEU A 138 -17.39 -7.03 1.08
CA LEU A 138 -16.91 -7.40 -0.25
C LEU A 138 -16.83 -6.19 -1.18
N ASP A 139 -17.83 -5.33 -1.16
CA ASP A 139 -17.82 -4.08 -1.92
C ASP A 139 -16.66 -3.17 -1.52
N GLU A 140 -16.39 -3.07 -0.22
CA GLU A 140 -15.28 -2.30 0.28
C GLU A 140 -13.93 -2.91 -0.11
N PHE A 141 -13.76 -4.23 -0.08
CA PHE A 141 -12.55 -4.88 -0.59
C PHE A 141 -12.30 -4.54 -2.06
N PHE A 142 -13.34 -4.62 -2.90
CA PHE A 142 -13.22 -4.23 -4.31
C PHE A 142 -12.77 -2.79 -4.46
N TRP A 143 -13.36 -1.87 -3.69
CA TRP A 143 -12.96 -0.47 -3.71
C TRP A 143 -11.53 -0.25 -3.21
N LEU A 144 -11.13 -0.86 -2.09
CA LEU A 144 -9.80 -0.72 -1.51
C LEU A 144 -8.71 -1.20 -2.49
N HIS A 145 -8.90 -2.36 -3.11
CA HIS A 145 -7.97 -2.88 -4.12
C HIS A 145 -7.94 -2.03 -5.39
N GLN A 146 -9.09 -1.53 -5.85
CA GLN A 146 -9.15 -0.63 -6.99
C GLN A 146 -8.43 0.69 -6.70
N GLU A 147 -8.58 1.25 -5.50
CA GLU A 147 -7.93 2.50 -5.12
C GLU A 147 -6.41 2.31 -5.01
N MET A 148 -5.93 1.20 -4.43
CA MET A 148 -4.50 0.88 -4.43
C MET A 148 -3.89 0.83 -5.85
N GLN A 149 -4.59 0.22 -6.83
CA GLN A 149 -4.14 0.20 -8.22
C GLN A 149 -4.19 1.59 -8.87
N THR A 150 -5.26 2.34 -8.62
CA THR A 150 -5.45 3.69 -9.17
C THR A 150 -4.36 4.63 -8.66
N MET A 151 -4.09 4.63 -7.35
CA MET A 151 -3.03 5.43 -6.75
C MET A 151 -1.64 5.08 -7.28
N SER A 152 -1.36 3.79 -7.49
CA SER A 152 -0.08 3.38 -8.07
C SER A 152 0.11 3.93 -9.49
N ARG A 153 -0.95 3.93 -10.31
CA ARG A 153 -0.92 4.53 -11.65
C ARG A 153 -0.82 6.04 -11.62
N GLU A 154 -1.65 6.72 -10.80
CA GLU A 154 -1.62 8.17 -10.67
C GLU A 154 -0.26 8.68 -10.16
N SER A 155 0.42 7.92 -9.31
CA SER A 155 1.79 8.20 -8.88
C SER A 155 2.82 8.09 -10.02
N GLN A 156 2.68 7.08 -10.88
CA GLN A 156 3.52 6.93 -12.07
C GLN A 156 3.29 8.08 -13.06
N ASP A 157 2.03 8.41 -13.33
CA ASP A 157 1.65 9.50 -14.23
C ASP A 157 2.17 10.86 -13.70
N ALA A 158 2.02 11.12 -12.39
CA ALA A 158 2.56 12.33 -11.76
C ALA A 158 4.09 12.41 -11.88
N THR A 159 4.79 11.28 -11.71
CA THR A 159 6.23 11.22 -11.89
C THR A 159 6.64 11.58 -13.32
N VAL A 160 5.89 11.09 -14.32
CA VAL A 160 6.12 11.40 -15.74
C VAL A 160 5.84 12.87 -16.05
N ASP A 161 4.72 13.42 -15.57
CA ASP A 161 4.33 14.82 -15.80
C ASP A 161 5.34 15.83 -15.24
N ASN A 162 6.10 15.43 -14.21
CA ASN A 162 7.07 16.31 -13.56
C ASN A 162 8.47 16.26 -14.21
N ILE A 163 8.67 15.40 -15.24
CA ILE A 163 9.94 15.36 -15.99
C ILE A 163 10.12 16.66 -16.79
N GLY A 164 11.27 17.30 -16.61
CA GLY A 164 11.62 18.53 -17.34
C GLY A 164 10.89 19.79 -16.84
N ARG A 165 10.11 19.67 -15.76
CA ARG A 165 9.37 20.77 -15.15
C ARG A 165 10.33 21.75 -14.47
N LEU A 166 10.27 23.02 -14.85
CA LEU A 166 11.25 24.02 -14.40
C LEU A 166 10.88 24.73 -13.10
N ASP A 167 9.63 24.76 -12.63
CA ASP A 167 9.31 25.45 -11.36
C ASP A 167 10.01 24.83 -10.12
N THR A 168 9.91 25.50 -8.97
CA THR A 168 10.41 24.99 -7.68
C THR A 168 9.28 24.57 -6.72
N GLY A 169 8.04 24.58 -7.19
CA GLY A 169 6.87 24.14 -6.43
C GLY A 169 6.88 22.64 -6.17
N ILE A 170 6.07 22.21 -5.20
CA ILE A 170 5.96 20.79 -4.81
C ILE A 170 4.53 20.35 -5.08
N SER A 171 4.38 19.33 -5.93
CA SER A 171 3.09 18.70 -6.22
C SER A 171 2.92 17.43 -5.39
N LEU A 172 1.98 17.43 -4.45
CA LEU A 172 1.69 16.27 -3.61
C LEU A 172 0.71 15.32 -4.32
N LEU A 173 0.83 14.02 -4.07
CA LEU A 173 -0.14 13.06 -4.59
C LEU A 173 -1.43 13.14 -3.77
N PRO A 174 -2.59 13.40 -4.40
CA PRO A 174 -3.84 13.34 -3.69
C PRO A 174 -4.17 11.90 -3.28
N GLN A 175 -4.91 11.76 -2.19
CA GLN A 175 -5.27 10.49 -1.59
C GLN A 175 -6.78 10.45 -1.39
N ALA A 176 -7.43 9.34 -1.77
CA ALA A 176 -8.83 9.15 -1.43
C ALA A 176 -9.01 9.01 0.10
N PRO A 177 -10.06 9.61 0.68
CA PRO A 177 -10.39 9.42 2.09
C PRO A 177 -10.61 7.93 2.41
N LEU A 178 -10.07 7.47 3.54
CA LEU A 178 -10.33 6.12 4.01
C LEU A 178 -11.81 5.97 4.44
N PRO A 179 -12.45 4.83 4.16
CA PRO A 179 -13.82 4.58 4.59
C PRO A 179 -13.94 4.65 6.12
N THR A 180 -14.97 5.33 6.62
CA THR A 180 -15.18 5.53 8.06
C THR A 180 -16.24 4.62 8.67
N ARG A 181 -16.96 3.85 7.85
CA ARG A 181 -17.97 2.90 8.35
C ARG A 181 -17.33 1.82 9.20
N GLU A 182 -18.08 1.27 10.14
CA GLU A 182 -17.68 0.09 10.89
C GLU A 182 -17.76 -1.15 9.97
N PRO A 183 -16.66 -1.90 9.79
CA PRO A 183 -16.69 -3.10 8.99
C PRO A 183 -17.31 -4.28 9.75
N ASN A 184 -17.92 -5.21 9.03
CA ASN A 184 -18.51 -6.40 9.66
C ASN A 184 -17.49 -7.53 9.85
N THR A 185 -16.30 -7.39 9.25
CA THR A 185 -15.25 -8.41 9.26
C THR A 185 -13.86 -7.81 9.41
N LEU A 186 -12.96 -8.58 10.02
CA LEU A 186 -11.64 -8.10 10.40
C LEU A 186 -10.73 -7.82 9.19
N GLY A 187 -10.92 -8.52 8.07
CA GLY A 187 -10.11 -8.30 6.88
C GLY A 187 -10.21 -6.87 6.35
N VAL A 188 -11.35 -6.20 6.50
CA VAL A 188 -11.47 -4.80 6.05
C VAL A 188 -10.52 -3.88 6.81
N TRP A 189 -10.33 -4.10 8.13
CA TRP A 189 -9.33 -3.35 8.90
C TRP A 189 -7.92 -3.59 8.38
N VAL A 190 -7.60 -4.83 8.01
CA VAL A 190 -6.31 -5.21 7.42
C VAL A 190 -6.10 -4.49 6.08
N THR A 191 -7.07 -4.54 5.17
CA THR A 191 -6.92 -3.94 3.84
C THR A 191 -6.94 -2.40 3.90
N ARG A 192 -7.63 -1.79 4.88
CA ARG A 192 -7.55 -0.33 5.13
C ARG A 192 -6.15 0.09 5.58
N ILE A 193 -5.50 -0.66 6.48
CA ILE A 193 -4.13 -0.32 6.92
C ILE A 193 -3.12 -0.52 5.79
N GLU A 194 -3.34 -1.51 4.90
CA GLU A 194 -2.56 -1.70 3.67
C GLU A 194 -2.73 -0.51 2.72
N LEU A 195 -3.96 -0.06 2.44
CA LEU A 195 -4.20 1.14 1.63
C LEU A 195 -3.53 2.38 2.24
N ALA A 196 -3.67 2.58 3.55
CA ALA A 196 -3.01 3.68 4.25
C ALA A 196 -1.47 3.61 4.09
N ALA A 197 -0.88 2.42 4.19
CA ALA A 197 0.56 2.25 4.00
C ALA A 197 0.99 2.52 2.55
N VAL A 198 0.20 2.11 1.55
CA VAL A 198 0.41 2.44 0.14
C VAL A 198 0.34 3.95 -0.07
N GLN A 199 -0.68 4.62 0.48
CA GLN A 199 -0.84 6.07 0.47
C GLN A 199 0.40 6.77 1.00
N THR A 200 0.88 6.38 2.19
CA THR A 200 2.09 6.94 2.81
C THR A 200 3.34 6.68 1.97
N ALA A 201 3.54 5.45 1.48
CA ALA A 201 4.73 5.07 0.71
C ALA A 201 4.82 5.85 -0.61
N LEU A 202 3.71 5.96 -1.34
CA LEU A 202 3.66 6.73 -2.59
C LEU A 202 3.87 8.23 -2.34
N GLN A 203 3.28 8.76 -1.27
CA GLN A 203 3.47 10.16 -0.87
C GLN A 203 4.92 10.47 -0.53
N GLN A 204 5.61 9.59 0.21
CA GLN A 204 7.03 9.74 0.53
C GLN A 204 7.90 9.70 -0.74
N ALA A 205 7.59 8.80 -1.67
CA ALA A 205 8.30 8.70 -2.95
C ALA A 205 8.12 9.98 -3.79
N ALA A 206 6.89 10.47 -3.93
CA ALA A 206 6.60 11.70 -4.67
C ALA A 206 7.26 12.94 -4.03
N MET A 207 7.16 13.09 -2.71
CA MET A 207 7.82 14.19 -2.00
C MET A 207 9.34 14.18 -2.22
N LYS A 208 9.96 13.00 -2.15
CA LYS A 208 11.41 12.87 -2.41
C LYS A 208 11.76 13.31 -3.82
N ALA A 209 11.00 12.87 -4.82
CA ALA A 209 11.23 13.25 -6.22
C ALA A 209 11.07 14.77 -6.44
N GLU A 210 10.02 15.38 -5.88
CA GLU A 210 9.77 16.82 -5.99
C GLU A 210 10.87 17.65 -5.31
N PHE A 211 11.33 17.25 -4.12
CA PHE A 211 12.45 17.94 -3.47
C PHE A 211 13.75 17.85 -4.28
N GLN A 212 14.04 16.69 -4.87
CA GLN A 212 15.22 16.53 -5.72
C GLN A 212 15.13 17.42 -6.97
N ARG A 213 13.98 17.45 -7.63
CA ARG A 213 13.72 18.30 -8.80
C ARG A 213 13.85 19.79 -8.45
N SER A 214 13.13 20.24 -7.42
CA SER A 214 13.14 21.64 -6.96
C SER A 214 14.53 22.11 -6.51
N SER A 215 15.27 21.26 -5.80
CA SER A 215 16.65 21.55 -5.40
C SER A 215 17.60 21.61 -6.59
N GLY A 216 17.45 20.73 -7.59
CA GLY A 216 18.25 20.75 -8.82
C GLY A 216 18.01 22.03 -9.62
N ASN A 217 16.74 22.40 -9.77
CA ASN A 217 16.28 23.64 -10.38
C ASN A 217 16.85 24.89 -9.69
N THR A 218 16.75 24.95 -8.36
CA THR A 218 17.35 26.03 -7.56
C THR A 218 18.87 26.12 -7.76
N SER A 219 19.55 24.96 -7.81
CA SER A 219 21.00 24.91 -7.98
C SER A 219 21.45 25.40 -9.36
N LEU A 220 20.73 25.03 -10.42
CA LEU A 220 21.00 25.51 -11.79
C LEU A 220 20.81 27.03 -11.90
N SER A 221 19.77 27.58 -11.28
CA SER A 221 19.54 29.03 -11.23
C SER A 221 20.71 29.78 -10.58
N LEU A 222 21.35 29.22 -9.55
CA LEU A 222 22.49 29.84 -8.87
C LEU A 222 23.79 29.82 -9.69
N ILE A 223 23.94 28.88 -10.63
CA ILE A 223 25.18 28.68 -11.39
C ILE A 223 25.24 29.59 -12.63
N ASP A 224 24.15 29.67 -13.40
CA ASP A 224 24.21 30.25 -14.76
C ASP A 224 23.24 31.43 -15.00
N ASP A 225 22.33 31.75 -14.07
CA ASP A 225 21.29 32.80 -14.18
C ASP A 225 20.49 32.84 -15.51
N SER A 226 20.65 31.81 -16.36
CA SER A 226 20.01 31.61 -17.66
C SER A 226 18.60 31.01 -17.52
N TRP A 227 18.00 31.20 -16.34
CA TRP A 227 16.76 30.56 -15.95
C TRP A 227 15.57 31.04 -16.80
N ASP A 228 14.85 30.11 -17.42
CA ASP A 228 13.64 30.43 -18.21
C ASP A 228 12.45 30.70 -17.29
N TYR A 229 12.42 31.90 -16.71
CA TYR A 229 11.33 32.35 -15.84
C TYR A 229 9.93 32.26 -16.47
N PRO A 230 9.72 32.66 -17.75
CA PRO A 230 8.44 32.46 -18.42
C PRO A 230 7.98 31.01 -18.43
N ARG A 231 8.88 30.07 -18.78
CA ARG A 231 8.56 28.64 -18.80
C ARG A 231 8.29 28.10 -17.39
N ALA A 232 9.12 28.44 -16.41
CA ALA A 232 8.93 28.01 -15.02
C ALA A 232 7.56 28.45 -14.46
N ARG A 233 7.09 29.65 -14.81
CA ARG A 233 5.75 30.11 -14.40
C ARG A 233 4.62 29.33 -15.06
N LEU A 234 4.76 29.00 -16.35
CA LEU A 234 3.78 28.17 -17.05
C LEU A 234 3.72 26.76 -16.46
N ASP A 235 4.87 26.18 -16.17
CA ASP A 235 4.99 24.86 -15.54
C ASP A 235 4.32 24.84 -14.16
N ALA A 236 4.54 25.89 -13.34
CA ALA A 236 3.88 26.01 -12.03
C ALA A 236 2.34 26.06 -12.14
N TRP A 237 1.80 26.88 -13.04
CA TRP A 237 0.35 26.94 -13.25
C TRP A 237 -0.23 25.63 -13.79
N HIS A 238 0.50 24.96 -14.67
CA HIS A 238 0.08 23.67 -15.19
C HIS A 238 0.05 22.62 -14.07
N ALA A 239 1.05 22.61 -13.19
CA ALA A 239 1.10 21.72 -12.04
C ALA A 239 -0.06 21.96 -11.07
N ASP A 240 -0.35 23.22 -10.71
CA ASP A 240 -1.47 23.57 -9.83
C ASP A 240 -2.83 23.08 -10.38
N ASP A 241 -3.02 23.20 -11.69
CA ASP A 241 -4.24 22.79 -12.38
C ASP A 241 -4.38 21.25 -12.44
N LEU A 242 -3.27 20.53 -12.66
CA LEU A 242 -3.23 19.07 -12.57
C LEU A 242 -3.49 18.58 -11.14
N ASP A 243 -2.86 19.19 -10.14
CA ASP A 243 -3.02 18.81 -8.73
C ASP A 243 -4.46 19.03 -8.26
N THR A 244 -5.08 20.14 -8.69
CA THR A 244 -6.50 20.40 -8.42
C THR A 244 -7.40 19.32 -9.03
N ARG A 245 -7.16 18.94 -10.29
CA ARG A 245 -7.94 17.90 -10.98
C ARG A 245 -7.76 16.53 -10.32
N ARG A 246 -6.53 16.14 -9.98
CA ARG A 246 -6.25 14.87 -9.30
C ARG A 246 -6.91 14.81 -7.93
N ARG A 247 -6.88 15.91 -7.16
CA ARG A 247 -7.56 15.99 -5.86
C ARG A 247 -9.07 15.78 -6.00
N GLN A 248 -9.71 16.48 -6.94
CA GLN A 248 -11.13 16.33 -7.20
C GLN A 248 -11.47 14.90 -7.64
N ALA A 249 -10.62 14.28 -8.47
CA ALA A 249 -10.80 12.90 -8.90
C ALA A 249 -10.70 11.92 -7.72
N ALA A 250 -9.73 12.09 -6.81
CA ALA A 250 -9.59 11.27 -5.61
C ALA A 250 -10.78 11.43 -4.65
N GLU A 251 -11.26 12.66 -4.44
CA GLU A 251 -12.45 12.93 -3.62
C GLU A 251 -13.72 12.32 -4.24
N ALA A 252 -13.89 12.41 -5.56
CA ALA A 252 -15.03 11.84 -6.27
C ALA A 252 -15.07 10.30 -6.23
N ARG A 253 -13.93 9.65 -5.99
CA ARG A 253 -13.81 8.20 -5.82
C ARG A 253 -13.97 7.74 -4.38
N ALA A 254 -14.16 8.62 -3.41
CA ALA A 254 -14.31 8.23 -2.01
C ALA A 254 -15.37 7.11 -1.84
N PHE A 255 -15.09 6.14 -0.98
CA PHE A 255 -16.01 5.03 -0.77
C PHE A 255 -17.36 5.52 -0.24
N VAL A 256 -18.44 5.09 -0.89
CA VAL A 256 -19.81 5.34 -0.44
C VAL A 256 -20.48 3.99 -0.20
N GLU A 257 -20.88 3.76 1.05
CA GLU A 257 -21.64 2.56 1.41
C GLU A 257 -22.98 2.54 0.69
N ARG A 258 -23.30 1.41 0.03
CA ARG A 258 -24.61 1.27 -0.62
C ARG A 258 -25.65 0.90 0.45
N PRO A 259 -26.75 1.67 0.57
CA PRO A 259 -27.79 1.36 1.55
C PRO A 259 -28.41 -0.01 1.31
N GLY A 260 -28.67 -0.75 2.40
CA GLY A 260 -29.41 -2.02 2.35
C GLY A 260 -28.61 -3.26 1.93
N LEU A 261 -27.28 -3.16 1.85
CA LEU A 261 -26.45 -4.35 1.66
C LEU A 261 -26.50 -5.28 2.88
N GLY A 262 -26.50 -6.58 2.61
CA GLY A 262 -26.57 -7.60 3.66
C GLY A 262 -25.29 -7.64 4.51
N THR A 263 -25.48 -7.62 5.83
CA THR A 263 -24.43 -7.85 6.85
C THR A 263 -24.31 -9.32 7.24
N THR A 264 -25.08 -10.21 6.60
CA THR A 264 -25.01 -11.65 6.84
C THR A 264 -23.71 -12.22 6.27
N LEU A 265 -22.99 -12.97 7.11
CA LEU A 265 -21.78 -13.68 6.69
C LEU A 265 -22.13 -14.84 5.75
N ALA A 266 -21.51 -14.83 4.57
CA ALA A 266 -21.61 -15.89 3.58
C ALA A 266 -20.22 -16.39 3.19
N PRO A 267 -20.08 -17.61 2.62
CA PRO A 267 -18.85 -18.03 1.97
C PRO A 267 -18.38 -16.99 0.94
N CYS A 268 -17.07 -16.79 0.85
CA CYS A 268 -16.50 -15.97 -0.21
C CYS A 268 -16.91 -16.48 -1.60
N PRO A 269 -16.99 -15.61 -2.63
CA PRO A 269 -17.22 -16.04 -4.02
C PRO A 269 -16.27 -17.18 -4.41
N PRO A 270 -16.64 -18.09 -5.33
CA PRO A 270 -15.77 -19.22 -5.69
C PRO A 270 -14.35 -18.80 -6.05
N LEU A 271 -13.35 -19.59 -5.64
CA LEU A 271 -11.96 -19.29 -5.98
C LEU A 271 -11.77 -19.25 -7.50
N GLY A 272 -11.13 -18.20 -8.00
CA GLY A 272 -10.96 -17.93 -9.43
C GLY A 272 -12.13 -17.19 -10.08
N SER A 273 -13.25 -16.97 -9.39
CA SER A 273 -14.41 -16.25 -9.95
C SER A 273 -14.28 -14.72 -9.89
N ILE A 274 -13.44 -14.20 -9.00
CA ILE A 274 -13.23 -12.76 -8.86
C ILE A 274 -12.22 -12.30 -9.91
N ARG A 275 -12.63 -11.36 -10.76
CA ARG A 275 -11.71 -10.56 -11.56
C ARG A 275 -11.10 -9.50 -10.65
N TYR A 276 -9.79 -9.58 -10.41
CA TYR A 276 -9.09 -8.57 -9.62
C TYR A 276 -9.24 -7.18 -10.26
N PRO A 277 -9.50 -6.11 -9.47
CA PRO A 277 -9.60 -4.74 -9.97
C PRO A 277 -8.36 -4.33 -10.76
N ALA A 278 -8.58 -3.60 -11.86
CA ALA A 278 -7.53 -3.15 -12.76
C ALA A 278 -7.29 -1.64 -12.67
#